data_AF-A0A1H2XKX8-F1
#
_entry.id   AF-A0A1H2XKX8-F1
#
_cell.length_a   1.000
_cell.length_b   1.000
_cell.length_c   1.000
_cell.angle_alpha   90.00
_cell.angle_beta   90.00
_cell.angle_gamma   90.00
#
_symmetry.space_group_name_H-M   'P 1'
#
loop_
_entity.id
_entity.type
_entity.pdbx_description
1 polymer ?
#
loop_
_entity_poly.entity_id
_entity_poly.type
_entity_poly.pdbx_seq_one_letter_code
_entity_poly.pdbx_strand_id
1 'polypeptide(L)' 'MDEKYIVITNDNFSEPMSKKDAIKLVKEYDNKGIVGYIVSEEEAKRIKDPSNFNEPKWE' A
#
# COMPACT_ATOMS: atom_id res chain seq x y z
N MET A 1 -4.83 -18.26 -7.51
CA MET A 1 -5.37 -17.11 -6.75
C MET A 1 -4.75 -15.87 -7.33
N ASP A 2 -5.56 -14.93 -7.84
CA ASP A 2 -5.08 -13.64 -8.34
C ASP A 2 -4.70 -12.75 -7.14
N GLU A 3 -3.41 -12.72 -6.81
CA GLU A 3 -2.88 -11.80 -5.82
C GLU A 3 -3.02 -10.36 -6.32
N LYS A 4 -3.81 -9.56 -5.60
CA LYS A 4 -3.98 -8.14 -5.86
C LYS A 4 -3.08 -7.31 -4.96
N TYR A 5 -2.53 -6.25 -5.54
CA TYR A 5 -1.58 -5.36 -4.91
C TYR A 5 -2.14 -3.94 -4.91
N ILE A 6 -1.84 -3.20 -3.87
CA ILE A 6 -2.23 -1.80 -3.70
C ILE A 6 -0.96 -0.97 -3.52
N VAL A 7 -0.93 0.20 -4.13
CA VAL A 7 0.13 1.18 -3.95
C VAL A 7 -0.33 2.23 -2.94
N ILE A 8 0.44 2.39 -1.87
CA ILE A 8 0.22 3.37 -0.82
C ILE A 8 1.20 4.52 -1.01
N THR A 9 0.68 5.74 -1.06
CA THR A 9 1.47 6.98 -0.93
C THR A 9 1.13 7.65 0.39
N ASN A 10 1.86 8.72 0.76
CA ASN A 10 1.64 9.41 2.03
C ASN A 10 0.19 9.83 2.29
N ASP A 11 -0.57 10.11 1.23
CA ASP A 11 -1.91 10.67 1.34
C ASP A 11 -3.02 9.76 0.77
N ASN A 12 -2.67 8.69 0.04
CA ASN A 12 -3.66 7.93 -0.74
C ASN A 12 -3.33 6.45 -0.91
N PHE A 13 -4.39 5.67 -1.17
CA PHE A 13 -4.33 4.27 -1.55
C PHE A 13 -4.83 4.11 -2.98
N SER A 14 -4.11 3.38 -3.82
CA SER A 14 -4.59 3.01 -5.15
C SER A 14 -5.69 1.95 -5.09
N GLU A 15 -6.33 1.72 -6.23
CA GLU A 15 -7.19 0.54 -6.40
C GLU A 15 -6.36 -0.75 -6.44
N PRO A 16 -6.95 -1.92 -6.06
CA PRO A 16 -6.28 -3.21 -6.14
C PRO A 16 -5.99 -3.57 -7.61
N MET A 17 -4.73 -3.86 -7.92
CA MET A 17 -4.26 -4.15 -9.29
C MET A 17 -3.28 -5.31 -9.33
N SER A 18 -2.87 -5.70 -10.55
CA SER A 18 -1.86 -6.74 -10.73
C SER A 18 -0.48 -6.25 -10.26
N LYS A 19 0.42 -7.20 -9.95
CA LYS A 19 1.80 -6.87 -9.58
C LYS A 19 2.51 -6.00 -10.63
N LYS A 20 2.27 -6.27 -11.92
CA LYS A 20 2.89 -5.51 -13.02
C LYS A 20 2.40 -4.05 -13.03
N ASP A 21 1.10 -3.86 -12.85
CA ASP A 21 0.51 -2.52 -12.81
C ASP A 21 0.97 -1.74 -11.58
N ALA A 22 1.06 -2.40 -10.42
CA ALA A 22 1.56 -1.77 -9.19
C ALA A 22 3.01 -1.30 -9.34
N ILE A 23 3.88 -2.11 -9.97
CA ILE A 23 5.28 -1.72 -10.25
C ILE A 23 5.32 -0.52 -11.20
N LYS A 24 4.47 -0.50 -12.23
CA LYS A 24 4.40 0.62 -13.17
C LYS A 24 3.97 1.90 -12.44
N LEU A 25 2.93 1.82 -11.62
CA LEU A 25 2.40 2.95 -10.88
C LEU A 25 3.42 3.53 -9.89
N VAL A 26 4.15 2.68 -9.15
CA VAL A 26 5.22 3.16 -8.25
C VAL A 26 6.32 3.89 -9.01
N LYS A 27 6.73 3.38 -10.18
CA LYS A 27 7.71 4.08 -11.02
C LYS A 27 7.17 5.42 -11.54
N GLU A 28 5.89 5.51 -11.87
CA GLU A 28 5.26 6.77 -12.25
C GLU A 28 5.21 7.77 -11.09
N TYR A 29 5.00 7.30 -9.86
CA TYR A 29 5.07 8.13 -8.65
C TYR A 29 6.50 8.58 -8.34
N ASP A 30 7.48 7.68 -8.43
CA ASP A 30 8.89 8.00 -8.21
C ASP A 30 9.39 9.08 -9.19
N ASN A 31 9.02 8.98 -10.46
CA ASN A 31 9.29 10.02 -11.47
C ASN A 31 8.66 11.38 -11.15
N LYS A 32 7.59 11.41 -10.34
CA LYS A 32 6.92 12.63 -9.87
C LYS A 32 7.43 13.10 -8.50
N GLY A 33 8.45 12.43 -7.94
CA GLY A 33 8.96 12.70 -6.59
C GLY A 33 8.03 12.24 -5.46
N ILE A 34 7.08 11.36 -5.76
CA ILE A 34 6.12 10.81 -4.80
C ILE A 34 6.61 9.44 -4.36
N VAL A 35 6.83 9.27 -3.06
CA VAL A 35 7.19 7.97 -2.49
C VAL A 35 5.94 7.08 -2.44
N GLY A 36 6.01 5.93 -3.11
CA GLY A 36 4.94 4.94 -3.15
C GLY A 36 5.42 3.54 -2.77
N TYR A 37 4.64 2.84 -1.96
CA TYR A 37 4.93 1.49 -1.47
C TYR A 37 3.93 0.49 -2.04
N ILE A 38 4.41 -0.65 -2.53
CA ILE A 38 3.53 -1.74 -2.97
C ILE A 38 3.28 -2.65 -1.77
N VAL A 39 2.01 -2.91 -1.48
CA VAL A 39 1.57 -3.86 -0.46
C VAL A 39 0.53 -4.82 -1.03
N SER A 40 0.30 -5.95 -0.36
CA SER A 40 -0.82 -6.85 -0.68
C SER A 40 -2.15 -6.22 -0.27
N GLU A 41 -3.25 -6.67 -0.87
CA GLU A 41 -4.59 -6.21 -0.50
C GLU A 41 -4.91 -6.42 0.99
N GLU A 42 -4.49 -7.56 1.56
CA GLU A 42 -4.69 -7.86 2.98
C GLU A 42 -3.93 -6.88 3.88
N GLU A 43 -2.68 -6.58 3.53
CA GLU A 43 -1.86 -5.63 4.28
C GLU A 43 -2.40 -4.20 4.17
N ALA A 44 -2.86 -3.80 2.98
CA ALA A 44 -3.51 -2.51 2.79
C ALA A 44 -4.77 -2.35 3.65
N LYS A 45 -5.58 -3.41 3.81
CA LYS A 45 -6.75 -3.41 4.70
C LYS A 45 -6.34 -3.22 6.16
N ARG A 46 -5.25 -3.89 6.58
CA ARG A 46 -4.69 -3.72 7.93
C ARG A 46 -4.20 -2.28 8.18
N ILE A 47 -3.55 -1.66 7.20
CA ILE A 47 -3.04 -0.28 7.31
C ILE A 47 -4.19 0.74 7.29
N LYS A 48 -5.25 0.50 6.49
CA LYS A 48 -6.44 1.38 6.46
C LYS A 48 -7.23 1.40 7.76
N ASP A 49 -7.15 0.32 8.55
CA ASP A 49 -7.83 0.23 9.84
C ASP A 49 -6.82 0.33 10.99
N PRO A 50 -6.47 1.56 11.42
CA PRO A 50 -5.56 1.77 12.55
C PRO A 50 -6.09 1.18 13.86
N SER A 51 -7.38 0.81 13.94
CA SER A 51 -7.98 0.15 15.11
C SER A 51 -7.39 -1.23 15.40
N ASN A 52 -6.72 -1.84 14.42
CA ASN A 52 -6.08 -3.15 14.55
C ASN A 52 -4.57 -3.07 14.79
N PHE A 53 -4.02 -1.85 14.93
CA PHE A 53 -2.64 -1.66 15.36
C PHE A 53 -2.58 -1.78 16.88
N ASN A 54 -2.25 -2.97 17.39
CA ASN A 54 -1.95 -3.18 18.79
C ASN A 54 -0.67 -2.41 19.13
N GLU A 55 -0.82 -1.15 19.51
CA GLU A 55 0.28 -0.32 19.97
C GLU A 55 0.90 -0.99 21.20
N PRO A 56 2.17 -1.42 21.15
CA PRO A 56 2.79 -2.11 22.27
C PRO A 56 2.87 -1.14 23.46
N LYS A 57 2.14 -1.47 24.53
CA LYS A 57 2.26 -0.79 25.82
C LYS A 57 3.49 -1.34 26.52
N TRP A 58 4.53 -0.51 26.61
CA TRP A 58 5.65 -0.77 27.50
C TRP A 58 5.25 -0.22 28.88
N GLU A 59 4.90 -1.12 29.81
CA GLU A 59 4.76 -0.81 31.25
C GLU A 59 6.12 -0.77 31.94
#